data_AF-A0A521H8X2-F1
#
_entry.id   AF-A0A521H8X2-F1
#
_cell.length_a   1.000
_cell.length_b   1.000
_cell.length_c   1.000
_cell.angle_alpha   90.00
_cell.angle_beta   90.00
_cell.angle_gamma   90.00
#
_symmetry.space_group_name_H-M   'P 1'
#
loop_
_entity.id
_entity.type
_entity.pdbx_description
1 polymer ?
#
loop_
_entity_poly.entity_id
_entity_poly.type
_entity_poly.pdbx_seq_one_letter_code
_entity_poly.pdbx_strand_id
1 'polypeptide(L)'
;MATKPLDRLMFAQGGLCYFCNMPLPKAEASVEHLVPTSRAGSNSDDNCVACCKAINNLFGSMSLKEKIRVVLNQNGKFTCPAGVPNSKPATPAQPLTTEPKPVKIDNYEIVLADLRKRGASRPRKVETLKNTIRSTVKNAKSTITEAQLETLIRHLQVNAKLTVTDSKVTYSL
;
A
#
# COMPACT_ATOMS: atom_id res chain seq x y z
N MET A 1 -28.40 4.88 22.50
CA MET A 1 -27.59 6.12 22.48
C MET A 1 -27.39 6.51 21.04
N ALA A 2 -27.81 7.72 20.63
CA ALA A 2 -27.61 8.17 19.24
C ALA A 2 -26.11 8.30 18.98
N THR A 3 -25.54 7.38 18.20
CA THR A 3 -24.15 7.47 17.77
C THR A 3 -24.01 8.68 16.85
N LYS A 4 -22.92 9.44 17.03
CA LYS A 4 -22.66 10.60 16.14
C LYS A 4 -22.53 10.08 14.70
N PRO A 5 -23.04 10.80 13.69
CA PRO A 5 -22.94 10.38 12.29
C PRO A 5 -21.50 10.02 11.88
N LEU A 6 -20.52 10.79 12.38
CA LEU A 6 -19.11 10.52 12.15
C LEU A 6 -18.66 9.16 12.71
N ASP A 7 -19.04 8.81 13.94
CA ASP A 7 -18.68 7.52 14.55
C ASP A 7 -19.30 6.35 13.77
N ARG A 8 -20.51 6.53 13.23
CA ARG A 8 -21.19 5.53 12.39
C ARG A 8 -20.45 5.32 11.07
N LEU A 9 -20.13 6.40 10.37
CA LEU A 9 -19.41 6.36 9.08
C LEU A 9 -18.00 5.80 9.25
N MET A 10 -17.29 6.20 10.31
CA MET A 10 -15.96 5.66 10.62
C MET A 10 -16.02 4.15 10.91
N PHE A 11 -17.03 3.68 11.63
CA PHE A 11 -17.21 2.24 11.88
C PHE A 11 -17.52 1.48 10.58
N ALA A 12 -18.46 1.98 9.78
CA ALA A 12 -18.84 1.37 8.50
C ALA A 12 -17.65 1.30 7.50
N GLN A 13 -16.76 2.29 7.53
CA GLN A 13 -15.56 2.36 6.69
C GLN A 13 -14.34 1.63 7.26
N GLY A 14 -14.48 0.92 8.38
CA GLY A 14 -13.36 0.18 8.98
C GLY A 14 -12.25 1.08 9.57
N GLY A 15 -12.57 2.31 9.96
CA GLY A 15 -11.61 3.27 10.52
C GLY A 15 -10.63 3.85 9.50
N LEU A 16 -10.91 3.69 8.21
CA LEU A 16 -10.11 4.24 7.12
C LEU A 16 -10.79 5.46 6.49
N CYS A 17 -9.98 6.40 6.01
CA CYS A 17 -10.47 7.52 5.22
C CYS A 17 -10.96 7.04 3.86
N TYR A 18 -12.15 7.50 3.45
CA TYR A 18 -12.77 7.12 2.18
C TYR A 18 -11.91 7.40 0.94
N PHE A 19 -11.13 8.49 0.92
CA PHE A 19 -10.38 8.90 -0.27
C PHE A 19 -8.92 8.42 -0.28
N CYS A 20 -8.18 8.60 0.81
CA CYS A 20 -6.76 8.24 0.85
C CYS A 20 -6.51 6.82 1.37
N ASN A 21 -7.54 6.16 1.90
CA ASN A 21 -7.48 4.81 2.45
C ASN A 21 -6.45 4.63 3.60
N MET A 22 -6.06 5.73 4.26
CA MET A 22 -5.18 5.71 5.42
C MET A 22 -6.00 5.64 6.72
N PRO A 23 -5.40 5.14 7.84
CA PRO A 23 -6.04 5.15 9.14
C PRO A 23 -6.53 6.55 9.53
N LEU A 24 -7.79 6.65 9.91
CA LEU A 24 -8.45 7.92 10.21
C LEU A 24 -8.59 8.10 11.74
N PRO A 25 -7.68 8.82 12.41
CA PRO A 25 -7.84 9.11 13.83
C PRO A 25 -9.03 10.04 14.05
N LYS A 26 -9.82 9.81 15.11
CA LYS A 26 -11.03 10.63 15.42
C LYS A 26 -10.75 12.13 15.52
N ALA A 27 -9.54 12.53 15.94
CA ALA A 27 -9.13 13.92 16.03
C ALA A 27 -9.04 14.63 14.67
N GLU A 28 -8.77 13.90 13.59
CA GLU A 28 -8.64 14.41 12.23
C GLU A 28 -9.76 13.95 11.30
N ALA A 29 -10.72 13.20 11.83
CA ALA A 29 -11.89 12.76 11.10
C ALA A 29 -12.87 13.92 10.89
N SER A 30 -13.42 13.99 9.68
CA SER A 30 -14.47 14.91 9.28
C SER A 30 -15.50 14.15 8.44
N VAL A 31 -16.74 14.63 8.43
CA VAL A 31 -17.75 14.17 7.48
C VAL A 31 -17.65 15.03 6.24
N GLU A 32 -17.53 14.39 5.08
CA GLU A 32 -17.55 15.03 3.76
C GLU A 32 -18.77 14.55 3.00
N HIS A 33 -19.37 15.47 2.24
CA HIS A 33 -20.51 15.16 1.39
C HIS A 33 -20.01 14.93 -0.04
N LEU A 34 -20.19 13.74 -0.59
CA LEU A 34 -19.76 13.40 -1.96
C LEU A 34 -20.36 14.39 -2.95
N VAL A 35 -21.66 14.67 -2.81
CA VAL A 35 -22.34 15.82 -3.42
C VAL A 35 -22.47 16.91 -2.35
N PRO A 36 -21.86 18.10 -2.52
CA PRO A 36 -21.96 19.16 -1.53
C PRO A 36 -23.39 19.70 -1.41
N THR A 37 -23.76 20.18 -0.22
CA THR A 37 -25.10 20.75 0.04
C THR A 37 -25.41 21.95 -0.87
N SER A 38 -24.40 22.72 -1.25
CA SER A 38 -24.53 23.83 -2.22
C SER A 38 -24.99 23.38 -3.61
N ARG A 39 -24.91 22.09 -3.90
CA ARG A 39 -25.38 21.44 -5.14
C ARG A 39 -26.50 20.43 -4.87
N ALA A 40 -27.34 20.70 -3.87
CA ALA A 40 -28.47 19.86 -3.48
C ALA A 40 -28.10 18.45 -2.98
N GLY A 41 -26.89 18.27 -2.44
CA GLY A 41 -26.52 17.03 -1.74
C GLY A 41 -27.28 16.86 -0.42
N SER A 42 -27.74 15.63 -0.15
CA SER A 42 -28.40 15.27 1.11
C SER A 42 -27.39 15.06 2.24
N ASN A 43 -27.84 15.16 3.49
CA ASN A 43 -27.04 14.82 4.68
C ASN A 43 -27.28 13.36 5.12
N SER A 44 -27.67 12.48 4.19
CA SER A 44 -27.89 11.06 4.46
C SER A 44 -26.56 10.30 4.47
N ASP A 45 -26.51 9.18 5.21
CA ASP A 45 -25.34 8.30 5.26
C ASP A 45 -24.89 7.85 3.85
N ASP A 46 -25.79 7.78 2.86
CA ASP A 46 -25.44 7.44 1.46
C ASP A 46 -24.60 8.51 0.74
N ASN A 47 -24.73 9.78 1.11
CA ASN A 47 -23.98 10.89 0.52
C ASN A 47 -22.80 11.34 1.39
N CYS A 48 -22.80 10.95 2.66
CA CYS A 48 -21.79 11.34 3.64
C CYS A 48 -20.72 10.26 3.80
N VAL A 49 -19.46 10.66 3.82
CA VAL A 49 -18.33 9.77 4.09
C VAL A 49 -17.41 10.35 5.15
N ALA A 50 -16.74 9.49 5.91
CA ALA A 50 -15.69 9.88 6.83
C ALA A 50 -14.36 10.06 6.08
N CYS A 51 -13.77 11.23 6.16
CA CYS A 51 -12.48 11.54 5.55
C CYS A 51 -11.59 12.40 6.45
N CYS A 52 -10.33 12.58 6.06
CA CYS A 52 -9.44 13.49 6.77
C CYS A 52 -9.91 14.94 6.61
N LYS A 53 -9.84 15.73 7.67
CA LYS A 53 -10.11 17.18 7.65
C LYS A 53 -9.37 17.91 6.51
N ALA A 54 -8.13 17.52 6.24
CA ALA A 54 -7.33 18.11 5.16
C ALA A 54 -7.94 17.87 3.76
N ILE A 55 -8.50 16.67 3.53
CA ILE A 55 -9.19 16.33 2.29
C ILE A 55 -10.51 17.09 2.21
N ASN A 56 -11.27 17.12 3.31
CA ASN A 56 -12.53 17.86 3.37
C ASN A 56 -12.32 19.35 3.04
N ASN A 57 -11.25 19.96 3.55
CA ASN A 57 -10.89 21.35 3.24
C ASN A 57 -10.46 21.53 1.78
N LEU A 58 -9.75 20.57 1.19
CA LEU A 58 -9.34 20.60 -0.21
C LEU A 58 -10.54 20.49 -1.16
N PHE A 59 -11.45 19.56 -0.87
CA PHE A 59 -12.61 19.32 -1.69
C PHE A 59 -13.71 20.36 -1.49
N GLY A 60 -13.93 20.86 -0.28
CA GLY A 60 -14.82 22.00 -0.01
C GLY A 60 -16.12 21.97 -0.81
N SER A 61 -16.28 22.93 -1.72
CA SER A 61 -17.45 23.08 -2.61
C SER A 61 -17.29 22.43 -4.00
N MET A 62 -16.22 21.66 -4.23
CA MET A 62 -16.01 20.92 -5.47
C MET A 62 -17.14 19.93 -5.73
N SER A 63 -17.41 19.70 -7.01
CA SER A 63 -18.39 18.73 -7.47
C SER A 63 -17.83 17.34 -7.35
N LEU A 64 -18.72 16.34 -7.31
CA LEU A 64 -18.30 14.94 -7.36
C LEU A 64 -17.39 14.66 -8.57
N LYS A 65 -17.67 15.28 -9.73
CA LYS A 65 -16.83 15.20 -10.94
C LYS A 65 -15.41 15.70 -10.69
N GLU A 66 -15.27 16.86 -10.05
CA GLU A 66 -13.96 17.45 -9.74
C GLU A 66 -13.20 16.61 -8.72
N LYS A 67 -13.86 16.12 -7.67
CA LYS A 67 -13.26 15.24 -6.67
C LYS A 67 -12.71 13.95 -7.30
N ILE A 68 -13.52 13.29 -8.13
CA ILE A 68 -13.10 12.10 -8.88
C ILE A 68 -11.91 12.43 -9.78
N ARG A 69 -11.91 13.58 -10.46
CA ARG A 69 -10.79 13.99 -11.32
C ARG A 69 -9.49 14.16 -10.52
N VAL A 70 -9.54 14.73 -9.32
CA VAL A 70 -8.37 14.87 -8.45
C VAL A 70 -7.83 13.49 -8.05
N VAL A 71 -8.70 12.55 -7.67
CA VAL A 71 -8.30 11.19 -7.31
C VAL A 71 -7.67 10.45 -8.51
N LEU A 72 -8.28 10.56 -9.69
CA LEU A 72 -7.77 9.94 -10.93
C LEU A 72 -6.43 10.53 -11.39
N ASN A 73 -6.23 11.85 -11.24
CA ASN A 73 -4.99 12.52 -11.59
C ASN A 73 -3.80 12.07 -10.72
N GLN A 74 -4.05 11.53 -9.52
CA GLN A 74 -3.01 10.97 -8.64
C GLN A 74 -2.77 9.47 -8.89
N ASN A 75 -3.12 8.96 -10.08
CA ASN A 75 -3.01 7.54 -10.47
C ASN A 75 -3.65 6.57 -9.46
N GLY A 76 -4.70 6.99 -8.76
CA GLY A 76 -5.38 6.18 -7.73
C GLY A 76 -4.62 6.03 -6.41
N LYS A 77 -3.40 6.58 -6.28
CA LYS A 77 -2.66 6.68 -5.01
C LYS A 77 -2.91 8.04 -4.38
N PHE A 78 -4.17 8.32 -4.06
CA PHE A 78 -4.52 9.60 -3.49
C PHE A 78 -3.86 9.80 -2.12
N THR A 79 -2.93 10.75 -2.04
CA THR A 79 -2.17 11.01 -0.82
C THR A 79 -2.76 12.21 -0.09
N CYS A 80 -3.00 12.07 1.21
CA CYS A 80 -3.52 13.15 2.04
C CYS A 80 -2.59 14.38 1.99
N PRO A 81 -3.13 15.59 1.72
CA PRO A 81 -2.33 16.81 1.63
C PRO A 81 -1.73 17.27 2.97
N ALA A 82 -2.26 16.82 4.11
CA ALA A 82 -1.67 17.13 5.43
C ALA A 82 -0.34 16.41 5.70
N GLY A 83 0.09 15.50 4.82
CA GLY A 83 1.08 14.50 5.18
C GLY A 83 0.48 13.55 6.21
N VAL A 84 1.02 12.34 6.30
CA VAL A 84 0.66 11.44 7.40
C VAL A 84 0.87 12.18 8.73
N PRO A 85 -0.16 12.36 9.57
CA PRO A 85 0.10 12.68 10.96
C PRO A 85 1.01 11.56 11.43
N ASN A 86 2.07 11.93 12.12
CA ASN A 86 2.98 11.01 12.78
C ASN A 86 2.26 10.33 13.95
N SER A 87 1.16 9.64 13.67
CA SER A 87 0.50 8.74 14.57
C SER A 87 1.38 7.51 14.61
N LYS A 88 2.31 7.48 15.57
CA LYS A 88 2.72 6.21 16.17
C LYS A 88 1.43 5.39 16.33
N PRO A 89 1.30 4.21 15.72
CA PRO A 89 0.09 3.42 15.89
C PRO A 89 -0.02 3.08 17.37
N ALA A 90 -0.98 3.69 18.07
CA ALA A 90 -1.42 3.22 19.36
C ALA A 90 -2.06 1.85 19.10
N THR A 91 -1.25 0.84 19.36
CA THR A 91 -1.54 -0.58 19.22
C THR A 91 -2.67 -0.92 20.20
N PRO A 92 -3.84 -1.44 19.77
CA PRO A 92 -4.56 -2.37 20.62
C PRO A 92 -3.68 -3.61 20.70
N ALA A 93 -3.18 -3.90 21.90
CA ALA A 93 -2.31 -5.03 22.16
C ALA A 93 -2.91 -6.34 21.61
N GLN A 94 -2.29 -6.88 20.56
CA GLN A 94 -2.39 -8.29 20.17
C GLN A 94 -1.03 -8.77 19.63
N PRO A 95 -0.73 -10.07 19.79
CA PRO A 95 0.64 -10.59 19.98
C PRO A 95 1.52 -10.48 18.74
N LEU A 96 2.84 -10.45 18.99
CA LEU A 96 3.88 -10.45 17.98
C LEU A 96 3.69 -11.55 16.93
N THR A 97 3.17 -11.18 15.76
CA THR A 97 3.54 -11.82 14.49
C THR A 97 4.04 -10.72 13.56
N THR A 98 5.36 -10.59 13.53
CA THR A 98 6.10 -9.66 12.68
C THR A 98 5.94 -10.04 11.21
N GLU A 99 4.97 -9.45 10.52
CA GLU A 99 5.01 -9.32 9.08
C GLU A 99 5.83 -8.08 8.70
N PRO A 100 6.93 -8.24 7.93
CA PRO A 100 7.82 -7.13 7.62
C PRO A 100 7.18 -6.20 6.58
N LYS A 101 7.17 -4.91 6.97
CA LYS A 101 6.86 -3.73 6.15
C LYS A 101 7.45 -3.86 4.73
N PRO A 102 6.74 -3.41 3.67
CA PRO A 102 7.26 -3.40 2.31
C PRO A 102 8.40 -2.36 2.23
N VAL A 103 9.63 -2.85 2.37
CA VAL A 103 10.82 -2.10 1.99
C VAL A 103 10.75 -1.89 0.48
N LYS A 104 10.97 -0.68 -0.01
CA LYS A 104 11.14 -0.43 -1.44
C LYS A 104 12.29 -1.29 -1.93
N ILE A 105 12.01 -2.32 -2.72
CA ILE A 105 13.05 -3.18 -3.29
C ILE A 105 13.41 -2.64 -4.67
N ASP A 106 14.30 -1.64 -4.71
CA ASP A 106 14.93 -1.13 -5.95
C ASP A 106 15.80 -2.20 -6.65
N ASN A 107 15.93 -3.40 -6.07
CA ASN A 107 16.73 -4.51 -6.60
C ASN A 107 15.94 -5.52 -7.43
N TYR A 108 14.61 -5.42 -7.48
CA TYR A 108 13.78 -6.42 -8.17
C TYR A 108 14.06 -6.45 -9.68
N GLU A 109 14.11 -5.27 -10.32
CA GLU A 109 14.37 -5.17 -11.75
C GLU A 109 15.79 -5.62 -12.12
N ILE A 110 16.76 -5.29 -11.27
CA ILE A 110 18.17 -5.67 -11.47
C ILE A 110 18.33 -7.19 -11.42
N VAL A 111 17.72 -7.83 -10.43
CA VAL A 111 17.77 -9.29 -10.26
C VAL A 111 17.02 -9.98 -11.40
N LEU A 112 15.88 -9.45 -11.81
CA LEU A 112 15.09 -10.01 -12.92
C LEU A 112 15.85 -9.89 -14.26
N ALA A 113 16.54 -8.77 -14.51
CA ALA A 113 17.38 -8.59 -15.68
C ALA A 113 18.57 -9.57 -15.69
N ASP A 114 19.23 -9.79 -14.56
CA ASP A 114 20.33 -10.76 -14.44
C ASP A 114 19.85 -12.21 -14.66
N LEU A 115 18.71 -12.60 -14.06
CA LEU A 115 18.13 -13.93 -14.27
C LEU A 115 17.71 -14.16 -15.74
N ARG A 116 17.21 -13.12 -16.43
CA ARG A 116 16.94 -13.17 -17.87
C ARG A 116 18.21 -13.35 -18.69
N LYS A 117 19.26 -12.55 -18.43
CA LYS A 117 20.56 -12.65 -19.11
C LYS A 117 21.21 -14.03 -19.00
N ARG A 118 21.01 -14.73 -17.88
CA ARG A 118 21.60 -16.07 -17.64
C ARG A 118 20.98 -17.20 -18.48
N GLY A 119 19.77 -17.03 -19.02
CA GLY A 119 19.15 -18.01 -19.92
C GLY A 119 19.14 -19.46 -19.39
N ALA A 120 19.90 -20.36 -20.02
CA ALA A 120 20.01 -21.77 -19.64
C ALA A 120 20.87 -22.02 -18.37
N SER A 121 21.72 -21.05 -17.99
CA SER A 121 22.64 -21.13 -16.83
C SER A 121 22.00 -20.62 -15.53
N ARG A 122 20.66 -20.63 -15.44
CA ARG A 122 19.93 -20.19 -14.25
C ARG A 122 20.13 -21.16 -13.08
N PRO A 123 20.30 -20.65 -11.84
CA PRO A 123 20.48 -21.49 -10.66
C PRO A 123 19.28 -22.43 -10.44
N ARG A 124 19.50 -23.74 -10.45
CA ARG A 124 18.42 -24.74 -10.25
C ARG A 124 18.20 -25.11 -8.78
N LYS A 125 19.03 -24.60 -7.87
CA LYS A 125 18.96 -24.82 -6.42
C LYS A 125 18.71 -23.50 -5.69
N VAL A 126 17.94 -23.54 -4.61
CA VAL A 126 17.57 -22.35 -3.83
C VAL A 126 18.80 -21.65 -3.23
N GLU A 127 19.77 -22.40 -2.72
CA GLU A 127 21.01 -21.83 -2.16
C GLU A 127 21.85 -21.11 -3.22
N THR A 128 21.98 -21.73 -4.41
CA THR A 128 22.70 -21.11 -5.53
C THR A 128 21.97 -19.86 -6.02
N LEU A 129 20.63 -19.85 -6.00
CA LEU A 129 19.83 -18.66 -6.28
C LEU A 129 20.10 -17.55 -5.24
N LYS A 130 20.06 -17.87 -3.94
CA LYS A 130 20.36 -16.92 -2.87
C LYS A 130 21.74 -16.27 -3.04
N ASN A 131 22.77 -17.07 -3.34
CA ASN A 131 24.12 -16.56 -3.60
C ASN A 131 24.18 -15.69 -4.86
N THR A 132 23.50 -16.10 -5.93
CA THR A 132 23.44 -15.32 -7.18
C THR A 132 22.80 -13.95 -6.95
N ILE A 133 21.67 -13.89 -6.24
CA ILE A 133 20.99 -12.63 -5.91
C ILE A 133 21.91 -11.73 -5.08
N ARG A 134 22.57 -12.28 -4.04
CA ARG A 134 23.53 -11.52 -3.22
C ARG A 134 24.66 -10.91 -4.07
N SER A 135 25.22 -11.68 -5.01
CA SER A 135 26.25 -11.19 -5.93
C SER A 135 25.74 -10.11 -6.88
N THR A 136 24.56 -10.28 -7.47
CA THR A 136 23.96 -9.31 -8.39
C THR A 136 23.65 -7.99 -7.70
N VAL A 137 23.14 -8.03 -6.46
CA VAL A 137 22.85 -6.83 -5.67
C VAL A 137 24.14 -6.14 -5.20
N LYS A 138 25.17 -6.91 -4.81
CA LYS A 138 26.49 -6.37 -4.47
C LYS A 138 27.16 -5.68 -5.68
N ASN A 139 27.03 -6.26 -6.87
CA ASN A 139 27.52 -5.66 -8.12
C ASN A 139 26.82 -4.33 -8.45
N ALA A 140 25.55 -4.20 -8.06
CA ALA A 140 24.77 -2.96 -8.18
C ALA A 140 25.08 -1.92 -7.08
N LYS A 141 26.14 -2.12 -6.27
CA LYS A 141 26.53 -1.26 -5.13
C LYS A 141 25.46 -1.16 -4.02
N SER A 142 24.59 -2.15 -3.91
CA SER A 142 23.58 -2.23 -2.85
C SER A 142 23.91 -3.37 -1.89
N THR A 143 23.47 -3.23 -0.64
CA THR A 143 23.56 -4.27 0.39
C THR A 143 22.20 -4.91 0.60
N ILE A 144 22.16 -6.24 0.79
CA ILE A 144 20.93 -7.00 1.03
C ILE A 144 21.07 -7.87 2.28
N THR A 145 20.14 -7.72 3.21
CA THR A 145 20.03 -8.55 4.42
C THR A 145 19.29 -9.86 4.10
N GLU A 146 19.48 -10.90 4.92
CA GLU A 146 18.81 -12.20 4.72
C GLU A 146 17.28 -12.09 4.67
N ALA A 147 16.67 -11.29 5.54
CA ALA A 147 15.24 -11.03 5.51
C ALA A 147 14.78 -10.40 4.17
N GLN A 148 15.57 -9.48 3.61
CA GLN A 148 15.27 -8.82 2.33
C GLN A 148 15.40 -9.79 1.15
N LEU A 149 16.36 -10.71 1.22
CA LEU A 149 16.55 -11.77 0.23
C LEU A 149 15.35 -12.72 0.17
N GLU A 150 14.81 -13.09 1.33
CA GLU A 150 13.63 -13.95 1.41
C GLU A 150 12.37 -13.25 0.90
N THR A 151 12.18 -11.98 1.26
CA THR A 151 11.09 -11.16 0.72
C THR A 151 11.18 -11.06 -0.81
N LEU A 152 12.39 -10.90 -1.37
CA LEU A 152 12.58 -10.81 -2.80
C LEU A 152 12.26 -12.12 -3.53
N ILE A 153 12.65 -13.27 -2.96
CA ILE A 153 12.31 -14.58 -3.51
C ILE A 153 10.80 -14.80 -3.49
N ARG A 154 10.13 -14.47 -2.37
CA ARG A 154 8.66 -14.50 -2.28
C ARG A 154 8.00 -13.61 -3.32
N HIS A 155 8.52 -12.40 -3.54
CA HIS A 155 8.01 -11.50 -4.55
C HIS A 155 8.12 -12.08 -5.97
N LEU A 156 9.24 -12.74 -6.30
CA LEU A 156 9.41 -13.42 -7.58
C LEU A 156 8.47 -14.64 -7.75
N GLN A 157 8.11 -15.31 -6.65
CA GLN A 157 7.11 -16.40 -6.66
C GLN A 157 5.69 -15.87 -6.92
N VAL A 158 5.28 -14.81 -6.22
CA VAL A 158 3.95 -14.19 -6.37
C VAL A 158 3.75 -13.66 -7.79
N ASN A 159 4.80 -13.12 -8.41
CA ASN A 159 4.76 -12.64 -9.81
C ASN A 159 4.86 -13.78 -10.85
N ALA A 160 4.72 -15.04 -10.42
CA ALA A 160 4.77 -16.25 -11.25
C ALA A 160 6.06 -16.37 -12.09
N LYS A 161 7.18 -15.79 -11.64
CA LYS A 161 8.47 -15.82 -12.35
C LYS A 161 9.32 -17.02 -11.96
N LEU A 162 9.10 -17.58 -10.77
CA LEU A 162 9.78 -18.78 -10.32
C LEU A 162 8.92 -19.61 -9.38
N THR A 163 9.09 -20.93 -9.46
CA THR A 163 8.46 -21.93 -8.60
C THR A 163 9.56 -22.61 -7.80
N VAL A 164 9.37 -22.70 -6.49
CA VAL A 164 10.31 -23.40 -5.60
C VAL A 164 9.63 -24.65 -5.07
N THR A 165 10.22 -25.82 -5.31
CA THR A 165 9.73 -27.12 -4.84
C THR A 165 10.85 -27.78 -4.04
N ASP A 166 10.66 -27.93 -2.73
CA ASP A 166 11.59 -28.49 -1.72
C ASP A 166 12.97 -27.82 -1.63
N SER A 167 13.75 -27.88 -2.70
CA SER A 167 15.09 -27.26 -2.84
C SER A 167 15.45 -26.92 -4.29
N LYS A 168 14.55 -27.20 -5.23
CA LYS A 168 14.72 -26.94 -6.66
C LYS A 168 13.98 -25.66 -7.05
N VAL A 169 14.59 -24.89 -7.94
CA VAL A 169 14.01 -23.66 -8.50
C VAL A 169 13.75 -23.87 -9.99
N THR A 170 12.50 -23.67 -10.38
CA THR A 170 12.06 -23.65 -11.78
C THR A 170 11.67 -22.23 -12.14
N TYR A 171 11.98 -21.77 -13.35
CA TYR A 171 11.72 -20.39 -13.78
C TYR A 171 10.68 -20.36 -14.90
N SER A 172 9.76 -19.40 -14.82
CA SER A 172 8.72 -19.09 -15.81
C SER A 172 8.88 -17.65 -16.33
N LEU A 173 10.15 -17.24 -16.53
CA LEU A 173 10.61 -15.87 -16.82
C LEU A 173 10.57 -15.47 -18.30
#